data_AF-A0AA36N037-F1
#
_entry.id   AF-A0AA36N037-F1
#
_cell.length_a   1.000
_cell.length_b   1.000
_cell.length_c   1.000
_cell.angle_alpha   90.00
_cell.angle_beta   90.00
_cell.angle_gamma   90.00
#
_symmetry.space_group_name_H-M   'P 1'
#
loop_
_entity.id
_entity.type
_entity.pdbx_description
1 polymer ?
#
loop_
_entity_poly.entity_id
_entity_poly.type
_entity_poly.pdbx_seq_one_letter_code
_entity_poly.pdbx_strand_id
1 'polypeptide(L)'
;MSGRGQTYIGDREQRVTVPLPRTIQELKGHAHKHFGAKHTSSNPLRMYHHGKVMIHHPNHMTNVKDEDVVVVTLGEDDQGPPPVSTHQAHFVPHPLQAKKPPAGTDGPRENVPFDGKSSYNVDYIPHPLQGRDSAKPPRDGWEPGKNGRTGKSTYAAEFPWHTAKPPEKGNKQAPPGQSVPFEGLSSYQHDYIKHPNRPRSASGRPRPKLPATGPFDGTTTYTTDYKKFQVPHARPQRLDARPSDPKPFEGSSEYRREYLKHPLSGPEVLHIEPELHNPHVMRIGLRPATVK
;
A
#
# COMPACT_ATOMS: atom_id res chain seq x y z
N MET A 1 35.78 64.60 1.24
CA MET A 1 36.80 64.61 2.30
C MET A 1 37.54 63.28 2.21
N SER A 2 38.81 63.33 1.80
CA SER A 2 39.63 62.15 1.48
C SER A 2 40.01 61.43 2.77
N GLY A 3 39.39 60.28 3.03
CA GLY A 3 39.75 59.41 4.15
C GLY A 3 41.13 58.80 3.88
N ARG A 4 42.05 58.95 4.83
CA ARG A 4 43.40 58.35 4.76
C ARG A 4 43.22 56.85 4.52
N GLY A 5 43.66 56.34 3.37
CA GLY A 5 43.60 54.91 3.06
C GLY A 5 44.53 54.15 3.98
N GLN A 6 43.98 53.52 5.01
CA GLN A 6 44.74 52.67 5.91
C GLN A 6 45.05 51.36 5.16
N THR A 7 46.33 51.14 4.85
CA THR A 7 46.80 49.91 4.21
C THR A 7 47.21 48.91 5.28
N TYR A 8 46.57 47.74 5.28
CA TYR A 8 46.88 46.65 6.20
C TYR A 8 47.94 45.74 5.60
N ILE A 9 49.01 45.49 6.33
CA ILE A 9 50.10 44.61 5.89
C ILE A 9 49.83 43.22 6.47
N GLY A 10 49.81 42.20 5.62
CA GLY A 10 49.64 40.80 6.03
C GLY A 10 50.94 40.17 6.53
N ASP A 11 50.84 39.27 7.50
CA ASP A 11 51.94 38.41 7.93
C ASP A 11 52.05 37.18 7.02
N ARG A 12 53.08 37.15 6.17
CA ARG A 12 53.34 36.06 5.22
C ARG A 12 53.73 34.75 5.92
N GLU A 13 54.28 34.79 7.13
CA GLU A 13 54.68 33.59 7.86
C GLU A 13 53.47 32.76 8.33
N GLN A 14 52.32 33.43 8.50
CA GLN A 14 51.07 32.80 8.92
C GLN A 14 50.07 32.64 7.75
N ARG A 15 50.54 32.73 6.51
CA ARG A 15 49.72 32.60 5.30
C ARG A 15 49.09 31.21 5.19
N VAL A 16 47.79 31.18 4.93
CA VAL A 16 47.04 29.94 4.65
C VAL A 16 46.50 29.97 3.24
N THR A 17 46.78 28.93 2.46
CA THR A 17 46.20 28.71 1.13
C THR A 17 44.88 27.94 1.24
N VAL A 18 43.82 28.50 0.68
CA VAL A 18 42.48 27.91 0.63
C VAL A 18 42.01 27.83 -0.84
N PRO A 19 41.05 26.97 -1.19
CA PRO A 19 40.43 27.03 -2.52
C PRO A 19 39.81 28.42 -2.76
N LEU A 20 39.82 28.90 -4.00
CA LEU A 20 39.25 30.21 -4.33
C LEU A 20 37.76 30.23 -3.94
N PRO A 21 37.36 31.09 -3.00
CA PRO A 21 35.98 31.17 -2.58
C PRO A 21 35.12 31.75 -3.71
N ARG A 22 33.94 31.17 -3.94
CA ARG A 22 32.97 31.71 -4.90
C ARG A 22 32.07 32.76 -4.27
N THR A 23 31.97 32.77 -2.93
CA THR A 23 31.10 33.66 -2.18
C THR A 23 31.83 34.32 -1.02
N ILE A 24 31.35 35.52 -0.62
CA ILE A 24 31.90 36.23 0.54
C ILE A 24 31.71 35.46 1.85
N GLN A 25 30.66 34.63 1.96
CA GLN A 25 30.43 33.79 3.14
C GLN A 25 31.47 32.68 3.26
N GLU A 26 31.85 32.06 2.14
CA GLU A 26 32.91 31.06 2.08
C GLU A 26 34.26 31.66 2.48
N LEU A 27 34.58 32.85 1.97
CA LEU A 27 35.76 33.61 2.38
C LEU A 27 35.76 33.91 3.90
N LYS A 28 34.63 34.37 4.44
CA LYS A 28 34.45 34.56 5.89
C LYS A 28 34.67 33.26 6.65
N GLY A 29 34.12 32.15 6.16
CA GLY A 29 34.27 30.83 6.77
C GLY A 29 35.73 30.40 6.85
N HIS A 30 36.49 30.54 5.75
CA HIS A 30 37.92 30.28 5.74
C HIS A 30 38.68 31.18 6.71
N ALA A 31 38.38 32.49 6.74
CA ALA A 31 39.01 33.43 7.65
C ALA A 31 38.75 33.08 9.13
N HIS A 32 37.50 32.76 9.51
CA HIS A 32 37.16 32.37 10.88
C HIS A 32 37.76 31.00 11.25
N LYS A 33 37.81 30.06 10.31
CA LYS A 33 38.37 28.72 10.56
C LYS A 33 39.87 28.77 10.87
N HIS A 34 40.62 29.60 10.13
CA HIS A 34 42.07 29.65 10.27
C HIS A 34 42.55 30.70 11.26
N PHE A 35 41.84 31.83 11.37
CA PHE A 35 42.26 32.97 12.20
C PHE A 35 41.24 33.36 13.27
N GLY A 36 40.08 32.71 13.38
CA GLY A 36 39.01 33.07 14.33
C GLY A 36 39.16 32.49 15.75
N ALA A 37 40.01 31.47 15.97
CA ALA A 37 40.10 30.76 17.26
C ALA A 37 40.62 31.61 18.43
N LYS A 38 41.29 32.73 18.16
CA LYS A 38 41.81 33.67 19.18
C LYS A 38 40.82 34.79 19.52
N HIS A 39 39.63 34.81 18.91
CA HIS A 39 38.73 35.95 18.97
C HIS A 39 37.33 35.54 19.44
N THR A 40 36.90 36.13 20.56
CA THR A 40 35.53 36.03 21.08
C THR A 40 34.56 36.51 20.01
N SER A 41 33.41 35.85 19.90
CA SER A 41 32.32 36.15 18.94
C SER A 41 31.76 37.58 18.99
N SER A 42 32.32 38.47 19.81
CA SER A 42 31.97 39.89 19.77
C SER A 42 32.59 40.54 18.53
N ASN A 43 33.89 40.39 18.28
CA ASN A 43 34.59 41.22 17.29
C ASN A 43 34.54 40.62 15.87
N PRO A 44 33.87 41.26 14.89
CA PRO A 44 33.82 40.75 13.54
C PRO A 44 35.16 40.90 12.82
N LEU A 45 35.64 39.81 12.21
CA LEU A 45 36.80 39.83 11.32
C LEU A 45 36.48 40.70 10.09
N ARG A 46 37.34 41.69 9.81
CA ARG A 46 37.32 42.46 8.57
C ARG A 46 38.36 41.89 7.62
N MET A 47 38.05 41.88 6.33
CA MET A 47 38.91 41.27 5.32
C MET A 47 39.22 42.31 4.26
N TYR A 48 40.47 42.41 3.83
CA TYR A 48 40.94 43.40 2.86
C TYR A 48 41.65 42.71 1.72
N HIS A 49 41.17 42.92 0.49
CA HIS A 49 41.85 42.49 -0.73
C HIS A 49 43.16 43.28 -0.88
N HIS A 50 44.28 42.56 -0.92
CA HIS A 50 45.65 43.09 -0.87
C HIS A 50 45.89 44.14 0.23
N GLY A 51 45.14 44.06 1.34
CA GLY A 51 45.25 45.02 2.44
C GLY A 51 44.73 46.42 2.15
N LYS A 52 44.10 46.65 0.98
CA LYS A 52 43.65 47.99 0.53
C LYS A 52 42.14 48.13 0.49
N VAL A 53 41.44 47.14 -0.08
CA VAL A 53 40.00 47.22 -0.35
C VAL A 53 39.24 46.31 0.60
N MET A 54 38.39 46.88 1.46
CA MET A 54 37.58 46.10 2.38
C MET A 54 36.57 45.24 1.61
N ILE A 55 36.59 43.93 1.83
CA ILE A 55 35.64 42.96 1.28
C ILE A 55 34.47 42.82 2.26
N HIS A 56 33.42 43.62 2.05
CA HIS A 56 32.17 43.56 2.84
C HIS A 56 30.95 43.13 2.00
N HIS A 57 30.91 43.49 0.71
CA HIS A 57 29.79 43.21 -0.18
C HIS A 57 30.14 42.12 -1.20
N PRO A 58 29.15 41.34 -1.68
CA PRO A 58 29.36 40.31 -2.69
C PRO A 58 30.08 40.81 -3.96
N ASN A 59 29.81 42.04 -4.39
CA ASN A 59 30.44 42.64 -5.58
C ASN A 59 31.95 42.82 -5.45
N HIS A 60 32.52 42.77 -4.25
CA HIS A 60 33.97 42.86 -4.08
C HIS A 60 34.65 41.51 -4.35
N MET A 61 33.89 40.41 -4.34
CA MET A 61 34.39 39.07 -4.61
C MET A 61 34.77 38.86 -6.07
N THR A 62 34.15 39.59 -7.01
CA THR A 62 34.48 39.50 -8.45
C THR A 62 35.89 40.00 -8.78
N ASN A 63 36.50 40.76 -7.86
CA ASN A 63 37.85 41.29 -8.03
C ASN A 63 38.92 40.38 -7.43
N VAL A 64 38.53 39.31 -6.72
CA VAL A 64 39.43 38.34 -6.12
C VAL A 64 39.65 37.21 -7.11
N LYS A 65 40.92 36.94 -7.44
CA LYS A 65 41.35 35.96 -8.45
C LYS A 65 42.26 34.90 -7.83
N ASP A 66 42.58 33.88 -8.63
CA ASP A 66 43.66 32.93 -8.34
C ASP A 66 44.93 33.60 -7.81
N GLU A 67 45.50 33.05 -6.75
CA GLU A 67 46.75 33.49 -6.09
C GLU A 67 46.71 34.89 -5.43
N ASP A 68 45.53 35.51 -5.31
CA ASP A 68 45.38 36.78 -4.59
C ASP A 68 45.57 36.63 -3.07
N VAL A 69 45.81 37.76 -2.39
CA VAL A 69 46.01 37.82 -0.94
C VAL A 69 44.90 38.61 -0.27
N VAL A 70 44.31 38.02 0.76
CA VAL A 70 43.33 38.67 1.64
C VAL A 70 43.91 38.82 3.04
N VAL A 71 44.01 40.07 3.50
CA VAL A 71 44.48 40.40 4.85
C VAL A 71 43.29 40.48 5.80
N VAL A 72 43.35 39.73 6.91
CA VAL A 72 42.30 39.66 7.93
C VAL A 72 42.69 40.52 9.13
N THR A 73 41.82 41.45 9.51
CA THR A 73 42.00 42.39 10.61
C THR A 73 40.86 42.28 11.63
N LEU A 74 41.11 42.76 12.86
CA LEU A 74 40.09 42.81 13.92
C LEU A 74 39.32 44.12 13.84
N GLY A 75 38.00 44.05 13.74
CA GLY A 75 37.14 45.22 13.93
C GLY A 75 37.02 45.55 15.42
N GLU A 76 37.27 46.81 15.80
CA GLU A 76 36.71 47.38 17.02
C GLU A 76 35.21 47.61 16.80
N ASP A 77 34.42 47.19 17.78
CA ASP A 77 32.97 47.24 17.78
C ASP A 77 32.47 48.53 18.45
N ASP A 78 31.97 49.48 17.67
CA ASP A 78 31.05 50.54 18.13
C ASP A 78 29.64 49.93 18.28
N GLN A 79 29.49 48.95 19.16
CA GLN A 79 28.19 48.31 19.42
C GLN A 79 27.46 49.11 20.49
N GLY A 80 26.27 49.61 20.15
CA GLY A 80 25.30 50.14 21.12
C GLY A 80 24.88 49.09 22.16
N PRO A 81 23.93 49.42 23.06
CA PRO A 81 23.59 48.54 24.18
C PRO A 81 23.23 47.12 23.73
N PRO A 82 23.59 46.10 24.53
CA PRO A 82 23.55 44.71 24.11
C PRO A 82 22.14 44.26 23.71
N PRO A 83 22.00 43.37 22.71
CA PRO A 83 20.71 42.87 22.28
C PRO A 83 20.04 42.07 23.40
N VAL A 84 18.78 42.38 23.68
CA VAL A 84 17.94 41.66 24.66
C VAL A 84 17.29 40.46 23.97
N SER A 85 17.25 39.31 24.64
CA SER A 85 16.67 38.07 24.10
C SER A 85 15.16 38.21 23.85
N THR A 86 14.65 37.55 22.80
CA THR A 86 13.19 37.47 22.52
C THR A 86 12.42 36.95 23.72
N HIS A 87 13.01 36.09 24.54
CA HIS A 87 12.39 35.62 25.77
C HIS A 87 12.23 36.75 26.80
N GLN A 88 13.28 37.54 27.01
CA GLN A 88 13.23 38.69 27.93
C GLN A 88 12.34 39.82 27.41
N ALA A 89 12.24 39.98 26.09
CA ALA A 89 11.38 40.98 25.46
C ALA A 89 9.88 40.58 25.48
N HIS A 90 9.57 39.29 25.33
CA HIS A 90 8.19 38.81 25.18
C HIS A 90 7.57 38.27 26.48
N PHE A 91 8.36 37.80 27.44
CA PHE A 91 7.86 37.23 28.70
C PHE A 91 7.98 38.24 29.84
N VAL A 92 7.15 39.28 29.78
CA VAL A 92 6.99 40.26 30.86
C VAL A 92 5.82 39.81 31.74
N PRO A 93 5.94 39.85 33.09
CA PRO A 93 4.85 39.46 33.97
C PRO A 93 3.64 40.39 33.79
N HIS A 94 2.54 39.84 33.28
CA HIS A 94 1.26 40.56 33.17
C HIS A 94 0.38 40.29 34.41
N PRO A 95 -0.31 41.30 34.96
CA PRO A 95 -1.21 41.11 36.08
C PRO A 95 -2.41 40.23 35.67
N LEU A 96 -2.64 39.15 36.40
CA LEU A 96 -3.71 38.19 36.12
C LEU A 96 -5.07 38.82 36.45
N GLN A 97 -5.95 38.91 35.45
CA GLN A 97 -7.34 39.32 35.67
C GLN A 97 -8.15 38.18 36.30
N ALA A 98 -8.96 38.49 37.30
CA ALA A 98 -9.87 37.51 37.92
C ALA A 98 -10.88 37.00 36.87
N LYS A 99 -11.00 35.68 36.76
CA LYS A 99 -11.96 35.04 35.84
C LYS A 99 -13.39 35.41 36.24
N LYS A 100 -14.21 35.84 35.28
CA LYS A 100 -15.67 35.95 35.47
C LYS A 100 -16.22 34.57 35.83
N PRO A 101 -17.09 34.44 36.84
CA PRO A 101 -17.73 33.17 37.14
C PRO A 101 -18.53 32.70 35.91
N PRO A 102 -18.58 31.37 35.64
CA PRO A 102 -19.38 30.86 34.54
C PRO A 102 -20.85 31.27 34.74
N ALA A 103 -21.50 31.70 33.66
CA ALA A 103 -22.94 31.90 33.66
C ALA A 103 -23.62 30.59 34.09
N GLY A 104 -24.64 30.71 34.94
CA GLY A 104 -25.23 29.61 35.70
C GLY A 104 -25.61 28.38 34.89
N THR A 105 -25.63 27.24 35.58
CA THR A 105 -26.04 25.92 35.09
C THR A 105 -27.32 25.99 34.26
N ASP A 106 -27.23 25.51 33.02
CA ASP A 106 -28.37 25.32 32.13
C ASP A 106 -29.49 24.57 32.86
N GLY A 107 -30.72 25.09 32.75
CA GLY A 107 -31.90 24.53 33.40
C GLY A 107 -32.26 23.11 32.92
N PRO A 108 -33.35 22.51 33.43
CA PRO A 108 -33.77 21.16 33.06
C PRO A 108 -33.95 21.06 31.54
N ARG A 109 -33.22 20.15 30.90
CA ARG A 109 -33.33 19.89 29.46
C ARG A 109 -34.72 19.33 29.16
N GLU A 110 -35.43 19.95 28.22
CA GLU A 110 -36.71 19.43 27.73
C GLU A 110 -36.52 18.06 27.04
N ASN A 111 -37.43 17.12 27.30
CA ASN A 111 -37.45 15.81 26.63
C ASN A 111 -38.00 15.97 25.21
N VAL A 112 -37.11 16.19 24.25
CA VAL A 112 -37.47 16.16 22.82
C VAL A 112 -37.44 14.70 22.34
N PRO A 113 -38.49 14.21 21.65
CA PRO A 113 -38.49 12.87 21.07
C PRO A 113 -37.29 12.66 20.14
N PHE A 114 -36.59 11.53 20.30
CA PHE A 114 -35.43 11.19 19.49
C PHE A 114 -35.85 10.71 18.09
N ASP A 115 -35.56 11.50 17.05
CA ASP A 115 -35.76 11.10 15.64
C ASP A 115 -34.53 10.34 15.12
N GLY A 116 -34.39 9.08 15.56
CA GLY A 116 -33.29 8.20 15.21
C GLY A 116 -33.51 7.39 13.95
N LYS A 117 -33.55 8.04 12.77
CA LYS A 117 -33.57 7.31 11.49
C LYS A 117 -32.14 7.11 10.99
N SER A 118 -31.77 5.87 10.71
CA SER A 118 -30.48 5.56 10.06
C SER A 118 -30.48 6.07 8.62
N SER A 119 -29.30 6.40 8.08
CA SER A 119 -29.15 6.75 6.66
C SER A 119 -29.74 5.66 5.76
N TYR A 120 -29.55 4.39 6.12
CA TYR A 120 -30.14 3.26 5.40
C TYR A 120 -31.67 3.34 5.28
N ASN A 121 -32.39 3.66 6.37
CA ASN A 121 -33.84 3.78 6.34
C ASN A 121 -34.34 5.01 5.56
N VAL A 122 -33.51 6.04 5.44
CA VAL A 122 -33.80 7.25 4.66
C VAL A 122 -33.53 7.01 3.17
N ASP A 123 -32.46 6.28 2.84
CA ASP A 123 -31.94 6.14 1.49
C ASP A 123 -32.58 4.97 0.72
N TYR A 124 -32.95 3.87 1.39
CA TYR A 124 -33.44 2.64 0.75
C TYR A 124 -34.95 2.45 0.97
N ILE A 125 -35.75 3.28 0.32
CA ILE A 125 -37.21 3.20 0.31
C ILE A 125 -37.65 2.40 -0.93
N PRO A 126 -38.70 1.55 -0.86
CA PRO A 126 -39.22 0.86 -2.03
C PRO A 126 -39.67 1.86 -3.11
N HIS A 127 -38.92 1.89 -4.22
CA HIS A 127 -39.31 2.67 -5.40
C HIS A 127 -40.38 1.91 -6.19
N PRO A 128 -41.42 2.60 -6.72
CA PRO A 128 -42.43 1.97 -7.54
C PRO A 128 -41.79 1.38 -8.80
N LEU A 129 -41.91 0.06 -8.97
CA LEU A 129 -41.43 -0.63 -10.16
C LEU A 129 -42.35 -0.29 -11.32
N GLN A 130 -41.83 0.46 -12.31
CA GLN A 130 -42.53 0.62 -13.58
C GLN A 130 -42.45 -0.70 -14.36
N GLY A 131 -43.61 -1.21 -14.78
CA GLY A 131 -43.67 -2.36 -15.68
C GLY A 131 -42.96 -2.01 -16.99
N ARG A 132 -42.06 -2.88 -17.45
CA ARG A 132 -41.40 -2.69 -18.74
C ARG A 132 -42.41 -2.80 -19.86
N ASP A 133 -42.35 -1.88 -20.81
CA ASP A 133 -43.05 -2.03 -22.07
C ASP A 133 -42.60 -3.33 -22.75
N SER A 134 -43.58 -4.08 -23.24
CA SER A 134 -43.30 -5.31 -23.98
C SER A 134 -42.51 -4.95 -25.22
N ALA A 135 -41.33 -5.55 -25.43
CA ALA A 135 -40.53 -5.40 -26.66
C ALA A 135 -41.19 -6.01 -27.92
N LYS A 136 -42.49 -6.32 -27.85
CA LYS A 136 -43.26 -6.81 -28.98
C LYS A 136 -43.58 -5.58 -29.85
N PRO A 137 -43.23 -5.60 -31.15
CA PRO A 137 -43.60 -4.50 -32.03
C PRO A 137 -45.12 -4.30 -31.99
N PRO A 138 -45.61 -3.04 -32.05
CA PRO A 138 -47.02 -2.79 -32.28
C PRO A 138 -47.47 -3.60 -33.49
N ARG A 139 -48.52 -4.41 -33.33
CA ARG A 139 -49.15 -5.07 -34.47
C ARG A 139 -49.92 -4.02 -35.26
N ASP A 140 -49.20 -3.18 -35.99
CA ASP A 140 -49.78 -2.31 -37.00
C ASP A 140 -50.10 -3.16 -38.22
N GLY A 141 -51.30 -3.76 -38.22
CA GLY A 141 -51.81 -4.49 -39.36
C GLY A 141 -52.74 -5.62 -38.98
N TRP A 142 -54.05 -5.34 -39.13
CA TRP A 142 -55.13 -6.32 -39.29
C TRP A 142 -55.26 -7.37 -38.17
N GLU A 143 -56.08 -7.07 -37.15
CA GLU A 143 -56.80 -8.15 -36.47
C GLU A 143 -57.84 -8.69 -37.45
N PRO A 144 -57.83 -10.00 -37.83
CA PRO A 144 -58.95 -10.58 -38.54
C PRO A 144 -60.16 -10.36 -37.63
N GLY A 145 -61.09 -9.52 -38.10
CA GLY A 145 -62.12 -8.93 -37.25
C GLY A 145 -62.75 -9.98 -36.35
N LYS A 146 -63.14 -9.57 -35.14
CA LYS A 146 -63.86 -10.39 -34.13
C LYS A 146 -65.17 -11.02 -34.63
N ASN A 147 -65.45 -10.91 -35.93
CA ASN A 147 -66.63 -11.33 -36.66
C ASN A 147 -66.26 -12.32 -37.80
N GLY A 148 -64.97 -12.60 -38.00
CA GLY A 148 -64.47 -13.64 -38.91
C GLY A 148 -64.79 -15.00 -38.32
N ARG A 149 -66.04 -15.41 -38.48
CA ARG A 149 -66.59 -16.66 -37.97
C ARG A 149 -66.00 -17.82 -38.78
N THR A 150 -64.71 -18.10 -38.58
CA THR A 150 -64.13 -19.39 -38.92
C THR A 150 -64.87 -20.38 -38.04
N GLY A 151 -65.91 -21.00 -38.59
CA GLY A 151 -66.74 -21.95 -37.87
C GLY A 151 -65.83 -23.00 -37.25
N LYS A 152 -66.02 -23.29 -35.96
CA LYS A 152 -65.39 -24.47 -35.36
C LYS A 152 -65.80 -25.67 -36.22
N SER A 153 -64.85 -26.53 -36.57
CA SER A 153 -65.18 -27.75 -37.32
C SER A 153 -66.24 -28.55 -36.55
N THR A 154 -67.08 -29.31 -37.27
CA THR A 154 -68.07 -30.20 -36.66
C THR A 154 -67.43 -31.10 -35.61
N TYR A 155 -66.24 -31.63 -35.90
CA TYR A 155 -65.44 -32.41 -34.97
C TYR A 155 -65.10 -31.66 -33.67
N ALA A 156 -64.67 -30.40 -33.74
CA ALA A 156 -64.34 -29.60 -32.55
C ALA A 156 -65.59 -29.23 -31.72
N ALA A 157 -66.77 -29.22 -32.33
CA ALA A 157 -68.04 -28.98 -31.63
C ALA A 157 -68.60 -30.26 -30.98
N GLU A 158 -68.47 -31.42 -31.65
CA GLU A 158 -69.09 -32.68 -31.24
C GLU A 158 -68.24 -33.51 -30.27
N PHE A 159 -66.91 -33.29 -30.24
CA PHE A 159 -65.99 -34.05 -29.38
C PHE A 159 -65.21 -33.16 -28.39
N PRO A 160 -65.88 -32.39 -27.50
CA PRO A 160 -65.18 -31.74 -26.41
C PRO A 160 -64.69 -32.77 -25.40
N TRP A 161 -63.63 -32.45 -24.66
CA TRP A 161 -63.19 -33.28 -23.55
C TRP A 161 -64.30 -33.40 -22.50
N HIS A 162 -64.73 -34.63 -22.21
CA HIS A 162 -65.69 -34.93 -21.15
C HIS A 162 -64.97 -35.48 -19.91
N THR A 163 -65.31 -34.95 -18.75
CA THR A 163 -64.83 -35.47 -17.46
C THR A 163 -65.78 -36.56 -16.99
N ALA A 164 -65.30 -37.80 -16.85
CA ALA A 164 -66.11 -38.91 -16.33
C ALA A 164 -66.36 -38.75 -14.82
N LYS A 165 -67.59 -39.02 -14.37
CA LYS A 165 -67.90 -39.10 -12.93
C LYS A 165 -67.32 -40.40 -12.35
N PRO A 166 -66.58 -40.34 -11.23
CA PRO A 166 -66.10 -41.54 -10.55
C PRO A 166 -67.27 -42.42 -10.06
N PRO A 167 -67.13 -43.76 -10.05
CA PRO A 167 -68.20 -44.65 -9.58
C PRO A 167 -68.41 -44.50 -8.06
N GLU A 168 -69.66 -44.38 -7.65
CA GLU A 168 -70.03 -44.35 -6.23
C GLU A 168 -69.89 -45.75 -5.62
N LYS A 169 -69.20 -45.85 -4.48
CA LYS A 169 -69.02 -47.11 -3.74
C LYS A 169 -70.28 -47.40 -2.93
N GLY A 170 -70.96 -48.50 -3.26
CA GLY A 170 -72.14 -48.96 -2.52
C GLY A 170 -71.81 -49.43 -1.10
N ASN A 171 -72.61 -49.01 -0.12
CA ASN A 171 -72.47 -49.37 1.29
C ASN A 171 -73.08 -50.76 1.52
N LYS A 172 -72.30 -51.74 2.02
CA LYS A 172 -72.79 -53.10 2.29
C LYS A 172 -73.00 -53.27 3.80
N GLN A 173 -74.25 -53.40 4.26
CA GLN A 173 -74.54 -53.93 5.59
C GLN A 173 -74.51 -55.46 5.58
N ALA A 174 -73.83 -56.08 6.55
CA ALA A 174 -73.76 -57.53 6.71
C ALA A 174 -74.77 -58.02 7.78
N PRO A 175 -75.36 -59.23 7.64
CA PRO A 175 -76.27 -59.78 8.63
C PRO A 175 -75.51 -60.43 9.81
N PRO A 176 -76.11 -60.56 11.02
CA PRO A 176 -75.45 -61.16 12.17
C PRO A 176 -75.44 -62.70 12.08
N GLY A 177 -74.25 -63.31 12.10
CA GLY A 177 -74.09 -64.76 12.09
C GLY A 177 -74.08 -65.39 13.49
N GLN A 178 -74.74 -66.53 13.67
CA GLN A 178 -74.64 -67.36 14.87
C GLN A 178 -73.26 -68.03 14.93
N SER A 179 -72.57 -67.95 16.08
CA SER A 179 -71.25 -68.57 16.25
C SER A 179 -71.37 -69.99 16.79
N VAL A 180 -70.88 -70.97 16.03
CA VAL A 180 -70.66 -72.33 16.51
C VAL A 180 -69.14 -72.52 16.66
N PRO A 181 -68.63 -73.06 17.78
CA PRO A 181 -67.20 -73.23 17.96
C PRO A 181 -66.63 -74.26 16.97
N PHE A 182 -65.46 -73.96 16.44
CA PHE A 182 -64.78 -74.74 15.41
C PHE A 182 -63.84 -75.76 16.05
N GLU A 183 -64.12 -77.05 15.86
CA GLU A 183 -63.30 -78.17 16.35
C GLU A 183 -62.29 -78.70 15.32
N GLY A 184 -61.79 -77.83 14.43
CA GLY A 184 -60.76 -78.22 13.48
C GLY A 184 -59.37 -78.19 14.12
N LEU A 185 -58.85 -79.36 14.46
CA LEU A 185 -57.42 -79.51 14.74
C LEU A 185 -56.65 -79.68 13.43
N SER A 186 -55.49 -79.02 13.33
CA SER A 186 -54.65 -79.12 12.14
C SER A 186 -54.02 -80.51 12.02
N SER A 187 -53.74 -80.97 10.80
CA SER A 187 -52.99 -82.22 10.59
C SER A 187 -51.66 -82.22 11.34
N TYR A 188 -51.01 -81.05 11.42
CA TYR A 188 -49.78 -80.88 12.19
C TYR A 188 -49.91 -81.26 13.68
N GLN A 189 -51.01 -80.87 14.33
CA GLN A 189 -51.25 -81.24 15.74
C GLN A 189 -51.52 -82.73 15.92
N HIS A 190 -52.11 -83.38 14.91
CA HIS A 190 -52.30 -84.82 14.90
C HIS A 190 -51.01 -85.59 14.60
N ASP A 191 -50.15 -85.06 13.74
CA ASP A 191 -48.98 -85.78 13.22
C ASP A 191 -47.73 -85.60 14.10
N TYR A 192 -47.58 -84.46 14.78
CA TYR A 192 -46.39 -84.12 15.56
C TYR A 192 -46.63 -84.25 17.06
N ILE A 193 -46.80 -85.48 17.52
CA ILE A 193 -46.94 -85.82 18.93
C ILE A 193 -45.56 -86.21 19.49
N LYS A 194 -45.25 -85.84 20.73
CA LYS A 194 -43.94 -86.12 21.33
C LYS A 194 -43.75 -87.61 21.56
N HIS A 195 -42.92 -88.25 20.72
CA HIS A 195 -42.55 -89.66 20.90
C HIS A 195 -41.41 -89.84 21.92
N PRO A 196 -41.35 -90.98 22.64
CA PRO A 196 -40.27 -91.28 23.57
C PRO A 196 -38.93 -91.50 22.85
N ASN A 197 -37.86 -90.85 23.33
CA ASN A 197 -36.54 -90.91 22.72
C ASN A 197 -35.76 -92.16 23.16
N ARG A 198 -35.26 -92.94 22.20
CA ARG A 198 -34.33 -94.04 22.46
C ARG A 198 -32.91 -93.49 22.77
N PRO A 199 -32.17 -94.02 23.77
CA PRO A 199 -30.79 -93.59 24.01
C PRO A 199 -29.87 -93.95 22.83
N ARG A 200 -28.92 -93.05 22.55
CA ARG A 200 -28.01 -93.08 21.39
C ARG A 200 -26.92 -94.14 21.58
N SER A 201 -26.79 -95.09 20.65
CA SER A 201 -25.62 -95.97 20.58
C SER A 201 -24.41 -95.19 20.02
N ALA A 202 -23.25 -95.33 20.66
CA ALA A 202 -22.02 -94.65 20.27
C ALA A 202 -21.45 -95.27 18.98
N SER A 203 -21.79 -94.68 17.83
CA SER A 203 -21.12 -94.94 16.55
C SER A 203 -20.08 -93.84 16.28
N GLY A 204 -18.83 -94.25 16.03
CA GLY A 204 -17.66 -93.39 15.92
C GLY A 204 -17.71 -92.37 14.77
N ARG A 205 -16.99 -91.24 14.93
CA ARG A 205 -16.93 -90.14 13.95
C ARG A 205 -16.29 -90.59 12.63
N PRO A 206 -16.77 -90.11 11.46
CA PRO A 206 -16.08 -90.30 10.20
C PRO A 206 -14.90 -89.32 10.06
N ARG A 207 -13.82 -89.75 9.39
CA ARG A 207 -12.63 -88.92 9.12
C ARG A 207 -12.92 -87.86 8.05
N PRO A 208 -12.37 -86.62 8.16
CA PRO A 208 -12.59 -85.58 7.16
C PRO A 208 -11.81 -85.86 5.87
N LYS A 209 -12.45 -85.62 4.71
CA LYS A 209 -11.79 -85.69 3.40
C LYS A 209 -11.02 -84.40 3.13
N LEU A 210 -9.78 -84.53 2.65
CA LEU A 210 -8.93 -83.42 2.23
C LEU A 210 -9.44 -82.81 0.90
N PRO A 211 -9.33 -81.49 0.69
CA PRO A 211 -9.72 -80.84 -0.57
C PRO A 211 -8.78 -81.21 -1.73
N ALA A 212 -9.30 -81.16 -2.95
CA ALA A 212 -8.58 -81.53 -4.16
C ALA A 212 -7.36 -80.64 -4.40
N THR A 213 -6.21 -81.28 -4.62
CA THR A 213 -4.86 -80.66 -4.73
C THR A 213 -4.45 -80.46 -6.19
N GLY A 214 -5.35 -79.96 -7.04
CA GLY A 214 -5.04 -79.63 -8.43
C GLY A 214 -4.55 -78.19 -8.56
N PRO A 215 -3.54 -77.90 -9.42
CA PRO A 215 -3.16 -76.51 -9.69
C PRO A 215 -4.32 -75.78 -10.38
N PHE A 216 -4.74 -74.65 -9.81
CA PHE A 216 -5.80 -73.79 -10.35
C PHE A 216 -5.18 -72.73 -11.26
N ASP A 217 -5.44 -72.82 -12.57
CA ASP A 217 -5.01 -71.81 -13.53
C ASP A 217 -6.02 -70.65 -13.53
N GLY A 218 -5.82 -69.74 -12.56
CA GLY A 218 -6.72 -68.63 -12.25
C GLY A 218 -6.52 -67.39 -13.13
N THR A 219 -5.94 -67.50 -14.33
CA THR A 219 -5.77 -66.34 -15.22
C THR A 219 -7.09 -65.93 -15.83
N THR A 220 -7.42 -64.63 -15.73
CA THR A 220 -8.60 -64.06 -16.38
C THR A 220 -8.23 -63.46 -17.73
N THR A 221 -9.19 -63.33 -18.63
CA THR A 221 -8.99 -62.69 -19.94
C THR A 221 -8.44 -61.26 -19.82
N TYR A 222 -8.79 -60.55 -18.74
CA TYR A 222 -8.25 -59.22 -18.46
C TYR A 222 -6.73 -59.26 -18.22
N THR A 223 -6.26 -60.22 -17.41
CA THR A 223 -4.83 -60.38 -17.11
C THR A 223 -4.00 -60.82 -18.31
N THR A 224 -4.60 -61.53 -19.27
CA THR A 224 -3.92 -61.90 -20.52
C THR A 224 -3.84 -60.76 -21.51
N ASP A 225 -4.92 -59.97 -21.62
CA ASP A 225 -5.09 -59.01 -22.72
C ASP A 225 -4.46 -57.65 -22.40
N TYR A 226 -4.44 -57.22 -21.13
CA TYR A 226 -3.99 -55.89 -20.72
C TYR A 226 -2.66 -55.94 -19.95
N LYS A 227 -1.59 -56.34 -20.64
CA LYS A 227 -0.21 -56.23 -20.13
C LYS A 227 0.44 -54.90 -20.50
N LYS A 228 1.37 -54.42 -19.67
CA LYS A 228 2.12 -53.18 -19.93
C LYS A 228 3.06 -53.35 -21.13
N PHE A 229 2.73 -52.73 -22.25
CA PHE A 229 3.61 -52.66 -23.42
C PHE A 229 4.64 -51.52 -23.28
N GLN A 230 5.90 -51.79 -23.60
CA GLN A 230 6.92 -50.74 -23.69
C GLN A 230 6.78 -50.07 -25.06
N VAL A 231 6.37 -48.81 -25.08
CA VAL A 231 6.25 -48.01 -26.30
C VAL A 231 7.51 -47.15 -26.44
N PRO A 232 8.18 -47.10 -27.61
CA PRO A 232 9.32 -46.21 -27.81
C PRO A 232 8.87 -44.75 -27.67
N HIS A 233 9.58 -43.98 -26.83
CA HIS A 233 9.34 -42.55 -26.71
C HIS A 233 9.74 -41.82 -27.99
N ALA A 234 8.83 -41.02 -28.53
CA ALA A 234 9.10 -40.15 -29.67
C ALA A 234 10.18 -39.12 -29.29
N ARG A 235 11.20 -38.95 -30.15
CA ARG A 235 12.22 -37.92 -29.96
C ARG A 235 11.69 -36.58 -30.50
N PRO A 236 11.88 -35.47 -29.79
CA PRO A 236 11.52 -34.15 -30.30
C PRO A 236 12.36 -33.80 -31.53
N GLN A 237 11.71 -33.29 -32.58
CA GLN A 237 12.36 -32.82 -33.80
C GLN A 237 13.13 -31.52 -33.51
N ARG A 238 14.44 -31.52 -33.73
CA ARG A 238 15.27 -30.32 -33.60
C ARG A 238 15.04 -29.43 -34.82
N LEU A 239 14.66 -28.18 -34.57
CA LEU A 239 14.67 -27.12 -35.59
C LEU A 239 16.11 -26.61 -35.71
N ASP A 240 16.70 -26.71 -36.89
CA ASP A 240 18.03 -26.15 -37.15
C ASP A 240 17.98 -24.62 -37.00
N ALA A 241 18.87 -24.08 -36.18
CA ALA A 241 18.98 -22.64 -35.96
C ALA A 241 19.45 -21.96 -37.25
N ARG A 242 18.73 -20.91 -37.68
CA ARG A 242 19.17 -20.09 -38.82
C ARG A 242 20.54 -19.47 -38.55
N PRO A 243 21.44 -19.39 -39.54
CA PRO A 243 22.71 -18.69 -39.39
C PRO A 243 22.46 -17.23 -39.01
N SER A 244 23.01 -16.79 -37.88
CA SER A 244 23.05 -15.39 -37.47
C SER A 244 23.97 -14.62 -38.42
N ASP A 245 23.54 -13.44 -38.89
CA ASP A 245 24.40 -12.56 -39.68
C ASP A 245 25.71 -12.25 -38.93
N PRO A 246 26.87 -12.22 -39.61
CA PRO A 246 28.18 -12.05 -38.98
C PRO A 246 28.47 -10.60 -38.54
N LYS A 247 27.50 -9.68 -38.64
CA LYS A 247 27.75 -8.27 -38.33
C LYS A 247 27.81 -8.07 -36.80
N PRO A 248 28.89 -7.46 -36.25
CA PRO A 248 28.94 -7.10 -34.84
C PRO A 248 27.80 -6.15 -34.46
N PHE A 249 27.27 -6.30 -33.26
CA PHE A 249 26.25 -5.41 -32.71
C PHE A 249 26.83 -4.00 -32.48
N GLU A 250 26.28 -2.99 -33.14
CA GLU A 250 26.74 -1.59 -33.10
C GLU A 250 26.08 -0.74 -31.98
N GLY A 251 25.46 -1.35 -30.97
CA GLY A 251 24.80 -0.61 -29.89
C GLY A 251 25.79 -0.05 -28.85
N SER A 252 25.95 1.28 -28.81
CA SER A 252 26.58 1.98 -27.70
C SER A 252 25.53 2.72 -26.86
N SER A 253 25.62 2.62 -25.53
CA SER A 253 24.73 3.36 -24.63
C SER A 253 24.96 4.88 -24.71
N GLU A 254 23.92 5.66 -24.40
CA GLU A 254 24.01 7.12 -24.22
C GLU A 254 25.12 7.49 -23.23
N TYR A 255 25.21 6.77 -22.11
CA TYR A 255 26.26 6.95 -21.11
C TYR A 255 27.68 6.90 -21.70
N ARG A 256 27.96 5.93 -22.58
CA ARG A 256 29.29 5.79 -23.19
C ARG A 256 29.61 6.92 -24.16
N ARG A 257 28.60 7.53 -24.77
CA ARG A 257 28.74 8.65 -25.71
C ARG A 257 28.93 9.98 -25.00
N GLU A 258 28.28 10.16 -23.85
CA GLU A 258 28.21 11.46 -23.17
C GLU A 258 29.27 11.65 -22.06
N TYR A 259 29.74 10.59 -21.42
CA TYR A 259 30.65 10.69 -20.28
C TYR A 259 32.12 10.46 -20.69
N LEU A 260 32.70 11.44 -21.37
CA LEU A 260 34.14 11.49 -21.68
C LEU A 260 34.91 12.18 -20.53
N LYS A 261 36.18 11.77 -20.32
CA LYS A 261 37.04 12.41 -19.32
C LYS A 261 37.42 13.82 -19.81
N HIS A 262 36.84 14.86 -19.20
CA HIS A 262 37.28 16.23 -19.39
C HIS A 262 38.54 16.52 -18.56
N PRO A 263 39.54 17.24 -19.08
CA PRO A 263 40.66 17.73 -18.27
C PRO A 263 40.12 18.72 -17.24
N LEU A 264 40.25 18.39 -15.96
CA LEU A 264 39.90 19.30 -14.86
C LEU A 264 40.95 20.41 -14.83
N SER A 265 40.52 21.67 -15.05
CA SER A 265 41.33 22.83 -14.68
C SER A 265 41.69 22.70 -13.20
N GLY A 266 42.97 22.92 -12.86
CA GLY A 266 43.44 22.80 -11.47
C GLY A 266 42.62 23.65 -10.50
N PRO A 267 42.63 23.32 -9.20
CA PRO A 267 41.90 24.11 -8.20
C PRO A 267 42.50 25.52 -8.13
N GLU A 268 41.70 26.52 -8.48
CA GLU A 268 41.99 27.93 -8.23
C GLU A 268 42.13 28.15 -6.72
N VAL A 269 43.14 28.88 -6.26
CA VAL A 269 43.47 29.06 -4.84
C VAL A 269 43.54 30.53 -4.43
N LEU A 270 43.33 30.79 -3.14
CA LEU A 270 43.41 32.10 -2.51
C LEU A 270 44.29 32.02 -1.26
N HIS A 271 45.04 33.08 -0.98
CA HIS A 271 45.84 33.14 0.24
C HIS A 271 45.26 34.12 1.25
N ILE A 272 45.17 33.67 2.50
CA ILE A 272 44.66 34.46 3.60
C ILE A 272 45.78 34.67 4.61
N GLU A 273 45.99 35.92 4.99
CA GLU A 273 47.05 36.36 5.91
C GLU A 273 46.43 37.15 7.06
N PRO A 274 46.86 36.96 8.32
CA PRO A 274 46.45 37.84 9.39
C PRO A 274 47.20 39.18 9.29
N GLU A 275 46.64 40.25 9.85
CA GLU A 275 47.32 41.53 9.93
C GLU A 275 48.60 41.43 10.77
N LEU A 276 49.74 41.86 10.20
CA LEU A 276 50.99 42.04 10.91
C LEU A 276 50.85 43.23 11.87
N HIS A 277 50.49 42.94 13.12
CA HIS A 277 50.28 43.96 14.14
C HIS A 277 51.57 44.75 14.41
N ASN A 278 51.68 45.95 13.86
CA ASN A 278 52.83 46.83 14.07
C ASN A 278 52.59 47.61 15.38
N PRO A 279 53.38 47.41 16.46
CA PRO A 279 53.11 48.01 17.77
C PRO A 279 53.38 49.53 17.85
N HIS A 280 53.36 50.25 16.72
CA HIS A 280 53.74 51.66 16.66
C HIS A 280 52.62 52.57 16.16
N VAL A 281 51.49 52.59 16.87
CA VAL A 281 50.63 53.78 16.97
C VAL A 281 50.09 53.90 18.40
N MET A 282 50.97 54.23 19.34
CA MET A 282 50.54 54.82 20.61
C MET A 282 49.95 56.21 20.29
N ARG A 283 48.62 56.34 20.28
CA ARG A 283 47.93 57.64 20.28
C ARG A 283 48.17 58.31 21.64
N ILE A 284 49.18 59.18 21.69
CA ILE A 284 49.38 60.13 22.79
C ILE A 284 48.14 61.04 22.86
N GLY A 285 47.52 61.10 24.04
CA GLY A 285 46.27 61.80 24.28
C GLY A 285 46.38 63.33 24.29
N LEU A 286 45.23 63.97 24.41
CA LEU A 286 44.95 65.16 25.24
C LEU A 286 43.48 65.59 24.99
N ARG A 287 42.62 65.43 25.99
CA ARG A 287 41.36 66.19 26.11
C ARG A 287 41.60 67.31 27.13
N PRO A 288 41.32 68.58 26.83
CA PRO A 288 41.15 69.57 27.88
C PRO A 288 39.73 69.46 28.46
N ALA A 289 39.67 69.37 29.78
CA ALA A 289 38.45 69.59 30.55
C ALA A 289 38.13 71.08 30.55
N THR A 290 36.87 71.44 30.26
CA THR A 290 36.35 72.77 30.57
C THR A 290 35.25 72.60 31.61
N VAL A 291 35.54 73.09 32.81
CA VAL A 291 34.61 73.31 33.92
C VAL A 291 34.15 74.76 33.84
N LYS A 292 32.85 74.98 33.66
CA LYS A 292 31.97 75.85 34.47
C LYS A 292 30.58 75.90 33.86
#